data_AF-A0AAU3Q4G1-F1
#
_entry.id   AF-A0AAU3Q4G1-F1
#
_cell.length_a   1.000
_cell.length_b   1.000
_cell.length_c   1.000
_cell.angle_alpha   90.00
_cell.angle_beta   90.00
_cell.angle_gamma   90.00
#
_symmetry.space_group_name_H-M   'P 1'
#
loop_
_entity.id
_entity.type
_entity.pdbx_description
1 polymer ?
#
loop_
_entity_poly.entity_id
_entity_poly.type
_entity_poly.pdbx_seq_one_letter_code
_entity_poly.pdbx_strand_id
1 'polypeptide(L)'
;MAESADESRPAIDLLGTLFAATAVGLIVVAATEVPEHGWLDPRVLGLTGAGIGACAGVTVAGIGMFGLGMLTVDSTYIDLFRPLMVIGLGLALSATPATAAIVAGIPAHKHGVAAAVNDATREVGAAVGIAIVGIVLAAGYSDRIAALTPMLPEEIRGPVSDSLAAALRVTDAIGPSEDPIADQAKAAFAHGS
;
A
#
# COMPACT_ATOMS: atom_id res chain seq x y z
N MET A 1 -41.59 17.29 -3.72
CA MET A 1 -40.85 16.71 -2.60
C MET A 1 -40.36 15.35 -3.06
N ALA A 2 -39.10 15.25 -3.45
CA ALA A 2 -38.43 14.01 -3.81
C ALA A 2 -37.23 13.89 -2.87
N GLU A 3 -37.38 12.98 -1.92
CA GLU A 3 -36.40 12.56 -0.94
C GLU A 3 -35.74 11.30 -1.49
N SER A 4 -34.44 11.40 -1.82
CA SER A 4 -33.45 10.32 -1.85
C SER A 4 -32.19 10.91 -2.48
N ALA A 5 -31.42 11.62 -1.65
CA ALA A 5 -30.05 11.98 -1.94
C ALA A 5 -29.21 11.36 -0.82
N ASP A 6 -29.06 10.04 -0.88
CA ASP A 6 -28.07 9.31 -0.10
C ASP A 6 -27.29 8.39 -1.05
N GLU A 7 -26.08 8.82 -1.39
CA GLU A 7 -24.95 7.92 -1.61
C GLU A 7 -23.66 8.74 -1.47
N SER A 8 -23.46 9.29 -0.28
CA SER A 8 -22.14 9.76 0.13
C SER A 8 -21.27 8.52 0.35
N ARG A 9 -20.64 8.04 -0.73
CA ARG A 9 -19.67 6.94 -0.67
C ARG A 9 -18.69 7.23 0.47
N PRO A 10 -18.60 6.38 1.51
CA PRO A 10 -17.74 6.65 2.64
C PRO A 10 -16.31 6.74 2.13
N ALA A 11 -15.68 7.90 2.29
CA ALA A 11 -14.27 8.07 2.02
C ALA A 11 -13.52 7.02 2.86
N ILE A 12 -12.66 6.24 2.22
CA ILE A 12 -11.82 5.27 2.92
C ILE A 12 -11.02 6.05 3.96
N ASP A 13 -11.32 5.85 5.24
CA ASP A 13 -10.58 6.46 6.35
C ASP A 13 -9.20 5.80 6.40
N LEU A 14 -8.30 6.31 5.56
CA LEU A 14 -6.96 5.78 5.37
C LEU A 14 -6.19 5.80 6.70
N LEU A 15 -6.45 6.81 7.53
CA LEU A 15 -5.96 6.90 8.90
C LEU A 15 -6.55 5.79 9.77
N GLY A 16 -7.87 5.60 9.76
CA GLY A 16 -8.55 4.52 10.47
C GLY A 16 -8.09 3.11 10.06
N THR A 17 -7.78 2.91 8.78
CA THR A 17 -7.28 1.63 8.24
C THR A 17 -5.85 1.36 8.69
N LEU A 18 -5.01 2.39 8.73
CA LEU A 18 -3.63 2.32 9.22
C LEU A 18 -3.58 2.07 10.73
N PHE A 19 -4.46 2.72 11.49
CA PHE A 19 -4.64 2.48 12.93
C PHE A 19 -5.17 1.07 13.20
N ALA A 20 -6.13 0.58 12.41
CA ALA A 20 -6.68 -0.77 12.54
C ALA A 20 -5.62 -1.85 12.23
N ALA A 21 -4.80 -1.67 11.19
CA ALA A 21 -3.71 -2.58 10.87
C ALA A 21 -2.65 -2.64 11.98
N THR A 22 -2.32 -1.49 12.57
CA THR A 22 -1.41 -1.39 13.72
C THR A 22 -2.01 -2.06 14.96
N ALA A 23 -3.31 -1.88 15.21
CA ALA A 23 -4.01 -2.48 16.34
C ALA A 23 -4.08 -4.01 16.26
N VAL A 24 -4.30 -4.57 15.05
CA VAL A 24 -4.31 -6.03 14.86
C VAL A 24 -2.92 -6.63 15.11
N GLY A 25 -1.85 -5.97 14.67
CA GLY A 25 -0.48 -6.38 14.96
C GLY A 25 -0.17 -6.43 16.46
N LEU A 26 -0.66 -5.46 17.22
CA LEU A 26 -0.54 -5.41 18.68
C LEU A 26 -1.30 -6.54 19.39
N ILE A 27 -2.50 -6.89 18.90
CA ILE A 27 -3.34 -7.95 19.47
C ILE A 27 -2.73 -9.33 19.22
N VAL A 28 -2.19 -9.59 18.03
CA VAL A 28 -1.60 -10.90 17.68
C VAL A 28 -0.36 -11.19 18.52
N VAL A 29 0.52 -10.20 18.72
CA VAL A 29 1.74 -10.36 19.51
C VAL A 29 1.43 -10.53 21.01
N ALA A 30 0.47 -9.77 21.54
CA ALA A 30 0.00 -9.94 22.91
C ALA A 30 -0.67 -11.31 23.14
N ALA A 31 -1.37 -11.85 22.13
CA ALA A 31 -2.06 -13.13 22.24
C ALA A 31 -1.12 -14.35 22.20
N THR A 32 0.05 -14.25 21.56
CA THR A 32 0.96 -15.40 21.38
C THR A 32 1.86 -15.70 22.58
N GLU A 33 2.22 -14.74 23.42
CA GLU A 33 3.25 -14.93 24.46
C GLU A 33 2.75 -14.89 25.92
N VAL A 34 1.55 -14.35 26.13
CA VAL A 34 0.92 -14.24 27.45
C VAL A 34 0.63 -15.60 28.14
N PRO A 35 0.25 -16.69 27.43
CA PRO A 35 -0.21 -17.91 28.11
C PRO A 35 0.88 -18.68 28.87
N GLU A 36 2.15 -18.59 28.46
CA GLU A 36 3.21 -19.49 28.95
C GLU A 36 4.20 -18.85 29.95
N HIS A 37 4.48 -17.55 29.87
CA HIS A 37 5.57 -16.91 30.63
C HIS A 37 5.13 -15.73 31.52
N GLY A 38 3.89 -15.24 31.35
CA GLY A 38 3.37 -14.08 32.08
C GLY A 38 3.94 -12.75 31.60
N TRP A 39 3.23 -11.66 31.90
CA TRP A 39 3.47 -10.30 31.36
C TRP A 39 4.82 -9.65 31.75
N LEU A 40 5.53 -10.22 32.72
CA LEU A 40 6.73 -9.62 33.32
C LEU A 40 8.03 -10.33 32.94
N ASP A 41 7.98 -11.35 32.08
CA ASP A 41 9.21 -11.98 31.60
C ASP A 41 9.98 -10.98 30.69
N PRO A 42 11.27 -10.70 30.97
CA PRO A 42 12.09 -9.81 30.15
C PRO A 42 12.14 -10.17 28.67
N ARG A 43 11.96 -11.45 28.31
CA ARG A 43 11.92 -11.93 26.92
C ARG A 43 10.63 -11.52 26.23
N VAL A 44 9.49 -11.69 26.89
CA VAL A 44 8.17 -11.30 26.37
C VAL A 44 8.11 -9.79 26.17
N LEU A 45 8.64 -9.02 27.12
CA LEU A 45 8.75 -7.56 27.01
C LEU A 45 9.67 -7.15 25.85
N GLY A 46 10.79 -7.85 25.66
CA GLY A 46 11.73 -7.61 24.56
C GLY A 46 11.12 -7.91 23.18
N LEU A 47 10.43 -9.04 23.03
CA LEU A 47 9.78 -9.46 21.79
C LEU A 47 8.58 -8.58 21.46
N THR A 48 7.79 -8.21 22.46
CA THR A 48 6.67 -7.27 22.29
C THR A 48 7.18 -5.88 21.88
N GLY A 49 8.20 -5.37 22.55
CA GLY A 49 8.83 -4.09 22.19
C GLY A 49 9.42 -4.12 20.77
N ALA A 50 10.03 -5.24 20.38
CA ALA A 50 10.51 -5.47 19.03
C ALA A 50 9.39 -5.46 17.99
N GLY A 51 8.28 -6.15 18.25
CA GLY A 51 7.09 -6.15 17.40
C GLY A 51 6.49 -4.75 17.24
N ILE A 52 6.36 -4.00 18.35
CA ILE A 52 5.88 -2.60 18.33
C ILE A 52 6.80 -1.72 17.48
N GLY A 53 8.12 -1.84 17.65
CA GLY A 53 9.10 -1.11 16.84
C GLY A 53 8.99 -1.45 15.36
N ALA A 54 8.77 -2.72 15.04
CA ALA A 54 8.61 -3.18 13.67
C ALA A 54 7.35 -2.62 13.00
N CYS A 55 6.21 -2.64 13.71
CA CYS A 55 4.96 -2.04 13.25
C CYS A 55 5.09 -0.52 13.08
N ALA A 56 5.67 0.17 14.06
CA ALA A 56 5.92 1.60 13.98
C ALA A 56 6.80 1.95 12.76
N GLY A 57 7.84 1.15 12.49
CA GLY A 57 8.67 1.30 11.30
C GLY A 57 7.90 1.17 9.99
N VAL A 58 7.03 0.16 9.86
CA VAL A 58 6.17 0.00 8.68
C VAL A 58 5.19 1.15 8.53
N THR A 59 4.59 1.64 9.62
CA THR A 59 3.69 2.79 9.61
C THR A 59 4.43 4.06 9.16
N VAL A 60 5.64 4.30 9.66
CA VAL A 60 6.49 5.43 9.22
C VAL A 60 6.83 5.30 7.74
N ALA A 61 7.20 4.11 7.26
CA ALA A 61 7.46 3.89 5.84
C ALA A 61 6.21 4.14 4.99
N GLY A 62 5.03 3.73 5.45
CA GLY A 62 3.74 4.01 4.81
C GLY A 62 3.45 5.51 4.70
N ILE A 63 3.74 6.30 5.73
CA ILE A 63 3.63 7.77 5.69
C ILE A 63 4.55 8.37 4.62
N GLY A 64 5.80 7.88 4.53
CA GLY A 64 6.72 8.33 3.49
C GLY A 64 6.24 7.95 2.09
N MET A 65 5.65 6.76 1.93
CA MET A 65 5.09 6.30 0.65
C MET A 65 3.83 7.09 0.25
N PHE A 66 2.99 7.47 1.21
CA PHE A 66 1.89 8.41 0.99
C PHE A 66 2.40 9.78 0.53
N GLY A 67 3.51 10.27 1.11
CA GLY A 67 4.17 11.49 0.68
C GLY A 67 4.64 11.44 -0.78
N LEU A 68 5.10 10.28 -1.27
CA LEU A 68 5.41 10.11 -2.70
C LEU A 68 4.15 10.16 -3.58
N GLY A 69 3.03 9.63 -3.10
CA GLY A 69 1.75 9.67 -3.83
C GLY A 69 1.18 11.07 -4.02
N MET A 70 1.65 12.06 -3.28
CA MET A 70 1.25 13.47 -3.38
C MET A 70 2.16 14.30 -4.31
N LEU A 71 3.18 13.69 -4.94
CA LEU A 71 4.07 14.38 -5.87
C LEU A 71 3.33 14.75 -7.16
N THR A 72 3.46 16.01 -7.56
CA THR A 72 2.96 16.55 -8.84
C THR A 72 4.11 16.80 -9.82
N VAL A 73 3.78 17.11 -11.07
CA VAL A 73 4.76 17.40 -12.14
C VAL A 73 5.67 18.59 -11.81
N ASP A 74 5.20 19.52 -10.97
CA ASP A 74 5.95 20.70 -10.53
C ASP A 74 6.83 20.45 -9.30
N SER A 75 6.89 19.21 -8.80
CA SER A 75 7.61 18.88 -7.58
C SER A 75 9.12 19.01 -7.73
N THR A 76 9.75 19.60 -6.72
CA THR A 76 11.21 19.78 -6.70
C THR A 76 11.91 18.55 -6.14
N TYR A 77 13.23 18.49 -6.30
CA TYR A 77 14.06 17.43 -5.71
C TYR A 77 13.84 17.27 -4.19
N ILE A 78 13.57 18.36 -3.48
CA ILE A 78 13.36 18.33 -2.02
C ILE A 78 12.03 17.67 -1.64
N ASP A 79 11.02 17.81 -2.49
CA ASP A 79 9.71 17.18 -2.31
C ASP A 79 9.79 15.67 -2.49
N LEU A 80 10.72 15.20 -3.33
CA LEU A 80 11.05 13.78 -3.47
C LEU A 80 11.94 13.27 -2.32
N PHE A 81 12.94 14.06 -1.91
CA PHE A 81 13.95 13.66 -0.93
C PHE A 81 13.37 13.39 0.47
N ARG A 82 12.45 14.25 0.94
CA ARG A 82 11.83 14.13 2.27
C ARG A 82 11.09 12.80 2.48
N PRO A 83 10.15 12.39 1.61
CA PRO A 83 9.45 11.11 1.77
C PRO A 83 10.40 9.91 1.64
N LEU A 84 11.43 9.97 0.78
CA LEU A 84 12.47 8.93 0.68
C LEU A 84 13.23 8.73 2.00
N MET A 85 13.56 9.82 2.70
CA MET A 85 14.19 9.74 4.02
C MET A 85 13.27 9.12 5.08
N VAL A 86 11.98 9.46 5.05
CA VAL A 86 10.96 8.89 5.94
C VAL A 86 10.79 7.38 5.68
N ILE A 87 10.76 6.96 4.41
CA ILE A 87 10.73 5.54 4.03
C ILE A 87 11.98 4.83 4.56
N GLY A 88 13.17 5.38 4.32
CA GLY A 88 14.43 4.80 4.79
C GLY A 88 14.46 4.63 6.32
N LEU A 89 13.99 5.64 7.06
CA LEU A 89 13.89 5.59 8.52
C LEU A 89 12.90 4.50 8.99
N GLY A 90 11.72 4.44 8.36
CA GLY A 90 10.71 3.42 8.68
C GLY A 90 11.21 2.00 8.44
N LEU A 91 11.90 1.77 7.32
CA LEU A 91 12.53 0.49 7.00
C LEU A 91 13.63 0.11 7.99
N ALA A 92 14.46 1.07 8.42
CA ALA A 92 15.50 0.84 9.43
C ALA A 92 14.91 0.45 10.80
N LEU A 93 13.85 1.12 11.23
CA LEU A 93 13.12 0.80 12.45
C LEU A 93 12.41 -0.56 12.37
N SER A 94 12.02 -0.98 11.16
CA SER A 94 11.35 -2.26 10.93
C SER A 94 12.32 -3.46 10.89
N ALA A 95 13.47 -3.32 10.24
CA ALA A 95 14.39 -4.44 10.01
C ALA A 95 15.14 -4.91 11.27
N THR A 96 15.38 -3.99 12.21
CA THR A 96 16.23 -4.22 13.39
C THR A 96 15.63 -5.18 14.43
N PRO A 97 14.35 -5.09 14.79
CA PRO A 97 13.77 -5.94 15.83
C PRO A 97 13.31 -7.32 15.32
N ALA A 98 12.84 -7.41 14.07
CA ALA A 98 12.33 -8.65 13.47
C ALA A 98 13.42 -9.73 13.36
N THR A 99 14.62 -9.33 12.93
CA THR A 99 15.77 -10.24 12.82
C THR A 99 16.20 -10.77 14.20
N ALA A 100 16.23 -9.89 15.21
CA ALA A 100 16.59 -10.25 16.58
C ALA A 100 15.58 -11.23 17.20
N ALA A 101 14.28 -11.01 16.96
CA ALA A 101 13.20 -11.86 17.46
C ALA A 101 13.23 -13.28 16.86
N ILE A 102 13.50 -13.41 15.56
CA ILE A 102 13.59 -14.71 14.88
C ILE A 102 14.73 -15.56 15.43
N VAL A 103 15.88 -14.95 15.72
CA VAL A 103 17.08 -15.68 16.15
C VAL A 103 16.99 -16.11 17.62
N ALA A 104 16.28 -15.35 18.47
CA ALA A 104 16.25 -15.53 19.92
C ALA A 104 15.61 -16.85 20.41
N GLY A 105 14.67 -17.42 19.65
CA GLY A 105 13.93 -18.64 20.03
C GLY A 105 14.35 -19.92 19.29
N ILE A 106 15.24 -19.81 18.30
CA ILE A 106 15.47 -20.88 17.33
C ILE A 106 16.86 -21.51 17.55
N PRO A 107 16.96 -22.86 17.67
CA PRO A 107 18.24 -23.55 17.74
C PRO A 107 19.12 -23.17 16.54
N ALA A 108 20.43 -22.95 16.76
CA ALA A 108 21.34 -22.43 15.72
C ALA A 108 21.30 -23.22 14.39
N HIS A 109 21.07 -24.54 14.44
CA HIS A 109 20.97 -25.39 13.25
C HIS A 109 19.67 -25.19 12.44
N LYS A 110 18.70 -24.42 12.94
CA LYS A 110 17.41 -24.11 12.29
C LYS A 110 17.29 -22.65 11.87
N HIS A 111 18.30 -21.80 12.11
CA HIS A 111 18.27 -20.39 11.70
C HIS A 111 18.09 -20.23 10.19
N GLY A 112 18.65 -21.13 9.36
CA GLY A 112 18.44 -21.11 7.91
C GLY A 112 16.99 -21.36 7.49
N VAL A 113 16.29 -22.27 8.18
CA VAL A 113 14.85 -22.52 7.95
C VAL A 113 14.03 -21.31 8.38
N ALA A 114 14.37 -20.70 9.50
CA ALA A 114 13.70 -19.51 10.00
C ALA A 114 13.84 -18.30 9.06
N ALA A 115 15.04 -18.08 8.53
CA ALA A 115 15.30 -17.05 7.53
C ALA A 115 14.48 -17.29 6.25
N ALA A 116 14.48 -18.52 5.74
CA ALA A 116 13.70 -18.88 4.55
C ALA A 116 12.18 -18.64 4.73
N VAL A 117 11.63 -18.99 5.90
CA VAL A 117 10.21 -18.73 6.22
C VAL A 117 9.92 -17.23 6.32
N ASN A 118 10.83 -16.45 6.93
CA ASN A 118 10.69 -15.00 7.01
C ASN A 118 10.73 -14.34 5.63
N ASP A 119 11.66 -14.75 4.77
CA ASP A 119 11.77 -14.22 3.41
C ASP A 119 10.52 -14.58 2.58
N ALA A 120 10.06 -15.83 2.64
CA ALA A 120 8.82 -16.24 1.99
C ALA A 120 7.62 -15.42 2.49
N THR A 121 7.53 -15.15 3.79
CA THR A 121 6.47 -14.31 4.36
C THR A 121 6.53 -12.89 3.81
N ARG A 122 7.74 -12.33 3.66
CA ARG A 122 7.94 -10.98 3.11
C ARG A 122 7.60 -10.92 1.62
N GLU A 123 7.95 -11.94 0.85
CA GLU A 123 7.61 -12.05 -0.58
C GLU A 123 6.10 -12.15 -0.79
N VAL A 124 5.41 -13.01 -0.02
CA VAL A 124 3.94 -13.11 -0.06
C VAL A 124 3.29 -11.79 0.35
N GLY A 125 3.79 -11.15 1.41
CA GLY A 125 3.31 -9.83 1.84
C GLY A 125 3.46 -8.77 0.75
N ALA A 126 4.62 -8.74 0.08
CA ALA A 126 4.86 -7.82 -1.03
C ALA A 126 3.93 -8.09 -2.22
N ALA A 127 3.74 -9.36 -2.60
CA ALA A 127 2.85 -9.73 -3.70
C ALA A 127 1.39 -9.34 -3.42
N VAL A 128 0.89 -9.60 -2.21
CA VAL A 128 -0.46 -9.20 -1.78
C VAL A 128 -0.58 -7.67 -1.76
N GLY A 129 0.41 -6.96 -1.24
CA GLY A 129 0.44 -5.50 -1.22
C GLY A 129 0.35 -4.89 -2.63
N ILE A 130 1.15 -5.39 -3.57
CA ILE A 130 1.12 -4.97 -4.97
C ILE A 130 -0.25 -5.24 -5.59
N ALA A 131 -0.86 -6.40 -5.32
CA ALA A 131 -2.18 -6.75 -5.83
C ALA A 131 -3.27 -5.79 -5.31
N ILE A 132 -3.27 -5.48 -4.01
CA ILE A 132 -4.23 -4.54 -3.42
C ILE A 132 -4.09 -3.14 -4.02
N VAL A 133 -2.86 -2.64 -4.16
CA VAL A 133 -2.59 -1.35 -4.81
C VAL A 133 -3.12 -1.34 -6.25
N GLY A 134 -2.89 -2.41 -7.00
CA GLY A 134 -3.43 -2.57 -8.35
C GLY A 134 -4.95 -2.52 -8.40
N ILE A 135 -5.64 -3.17 -7.45
CA ILE A 135 -7.11 -3.13 -7.33
C ILE A 135 -7.60 -1.71 -7.04
N VAL A 136 -6.97 -1.00 -6.10
CA VAL A 136 -7.35 0.39 -5.75
C VAL A 136 -7.15 1.33 -6.93
N LEU A 137 -6.02 1.23 -7.64
CA LEU A 137 -5.75 2.04 -8.83
C LEU A 137 -6.73 1.73 -9.96
N ALA A 138 -7.03 0.46 -10.20
CA ALA A 138 -8.01 0.05 -11.21
C ALA A 138 -9.41 0.59 -10.88
N ALA A 139 -9.85 0.47 -9.62
CA ALA A 139 -11.13 1.01 -9.18
C ALA A 139 -11.20 2.54 -9.33
N GLY A 140 -10.14 3.26 -8.94
CA GLY A 140 -10.05 4.72 -9.10
C GLY A 140 -10.05 5.17 -10.56
N TYR A 141 -9.36 4.41 -11.43
CA TYR A 141 -9.38 4.63 -12.87
C TYR A 141 -10.79 4.48 -13.45
N SER A 142 -11.46 3.35 -13.17
CA SER A 142 -12.82 3.08 -13.67
C SER A 142 -13.82 4.14 -13.23
N ASP A 143 -13.71 4.66 -12.01
CA ASP A 143 -14.59 5.72 -11.50
C ASP A 143 -14.39 7.06 -12.23
N ARG A 144 -13.13 7.45 -12.49
CA ARG A 144 -12.82 8.73 -13.16
C ARG A 144 -13.06 8.69 -14.67
N ILE A 145 -12.75 7.57 -15.33
CA ILE A 145 -12.97 7.42 -16.78
C ILE A 145 -14.47 7.34 -17.11
N ALA A 146 -15.31 6.92 -16.16
CA ALA A 146 -16.78 6.87 -16.33
C ALA A 146 -17.38 8.24 -16.70
N ALA A 147 -16.80 9.34 -16.23
CA ALA A 147 -17.24 10.69 -16.58
C ALA A 147 -16.93 11.08 -18.04
N LEU A 148 -15.87 10.52 -18.62
CA LEU A 148 -15.41 10.79 -19.99
C LEU A 148 -15.98 9.78 -21.00
N THR A 149 -16.44 8.63 -20.50
CA THR A 149 -17.06 7.53 -21.24
C THR A 149 -18.17 7.96 -22.22
N PRO A 150 -19.09 8.89 -21.88
CA PRO A 150 -20.14 9.34 -22.81
C PRO A 150 -19.62 10.19 -23.98
N MET A 151 -18.43 10.78 -23.84
CA MET A 151 -17.81 11.63 -24.87
C MET A 151 -16.99 10.81 -25.89
N LEU A 152 -16.74 9.53 -25.57
CA LEU A 152 -15.98 8.61 -26.42
C LEU A 152 -16.88 7.97 -27.50
N PRO A 153 -16.34 7.78 -28.72
CA PRO A 153 -16.96 6.94 -29.74
C PRO A 153 -17.32 5.55 -29.19
N GLU A 154 -18.46 5.01 -29.62
CA GLU A 154 -18.99 3.72 -29.12
C GLU A 154 -17.99 2.57 -29.27
N GLU A 155 -17.21 2.59 -30.36
CA GLU A 155 -16.24 1.57 -30.74
C GLU A 155 -15.09 1.42 -29.73
N ILE A 156 -14.72 2.50 -29.03
CA ILE A 156 -13.59 2.51 -28.10
C ILE A 156 -14.00 2.59 -26.64
N ARG A 157 -15.30 2.75 -26.36
CA ARG A 157 -15.83 2.96 -25.01
C ARG A 157 -15.52 1.79 -24.07
N GLY A 158 -15.83 0.56 -24.48
CA GLY A 158 -15.57 -0.64 -23.66
C GLY A 158 -14.09 -0.79 -23.30
N PRO A 159 -13.18 -0.85 -24.29
CA PRO A 159 -11.74 -0.96 -24.04
C PRO A 159 -11.18 0.18 -23.17
N VAL A 160 -11.59 1.42 -23.39
CA VAL A 160 -11.11 2.56 -22.61
C VAL A 160 -11.65 2.53 -21.17
N SER A 161 -12.87 2.08 -20.95
CA SER A 161 -13.43 1.97 -19.58
C SER A 161 -12.83 0.82 -18.77
N ASP A 162 -12.37 -0.25 -19.41
CA ASP A 162 -11.89 -1.46 -18.75
C ASP A 162 -10.54 -1.28 -18.03
N SER A 163 -9.58 -0.58 -18.65
CA SER A 163 -8.27 -0.32 -18.03
C SER A 163 -7.46 0.73 -18.78
N LEU A 164 -6.54 1.39 -18.06
CA LEU A 164 -5.52 2.26 -18.67
C LEU A 164 -4.74 1.53 -19.78
N ALA A 165 -4.39 0.26 -19.57
CA ALA A 165 -3.63 -0.51 -20.55
C ALA A 165 -4.40 -0.71 -21.87
N ALA A 166 -5.71 -0.92 -21.79
CA ALA A 166 -6.56 -1.02 -22.96
C ALA A 166 -6.77 0.35 -23.63
N ALA A 167 -6.91 1.42 -22.85
CA ALA A 167 -6.97 2.79 -23.38
C ALA A 167 -5.69 3.17 -24.16
N LEU A 168 -4.51 2.86 -23.63
CA LEU A 168 -3.24 3.13 -24.29
C LEU A 168 -3.06 2.32 -25.59
N ARG A 169 -3.54 1.06 -25.61
CA ARG A 169 -3.52 0.24 -26.84
C ARG A 169 -4.42 0.79 -27.94
N VAL A 170 -5.58 1.35 -27.57
CA VAL A 170 -6.48 2.01 -28.52
C VAL A 170 -5.80 3.24 -29.11
N THR A 171 -5.15 4.08 -28.28
CA THR A 171 -4.44 5.27 -28.77
C THR A 171 -3.25 4.92 -29.65
N ASP A 172 -2.49 3.85 -29.33
CA ASP A 172 -1.39 3.37 -30.16
C ASP A 172 -1.87 2.90 -31.55
N ALA A 173 -3.10 2.41 -31.67
CA ALA A 173 -3.69 1.97 -32.93
C ALA A 173 -4.19 3.13 -33.82
N ILE A 174 -4.46 4.30 -33.25
CA ILE A 174 -5.01 5.48 -33.96
C ILE A 174 -3.88 6.41 -34.47
N GLY A 175 -2.67 6.29 -33.92
CA GLY A 175 -1.45 6.95 -34.41
C GLY A 175 -1.04 8.19 -33.59
N PRO A 176 0.20 8.71 -33.77
CA PRO A 176 0.89 9.61 -32.81
C PRO A 176 0.37 11.06 -32.72
N SER A 177 -0.83 11.35 -33.18
CA SER A 177 -1.34 12.72 -33.31
C SER A 177 -1.98 13.19 -32.00
N GLU A 178 -1.20 13.76 -31.09
CA GLU A 178 -1.64 14.64 -29.98
C GLU A 178 -2.97 14.24 -29.30
N ASP A 179 -3.15 12.96 -28.96
CA ASP A 179 -4.48 12.46 -28.59
C ASP A 179 -4.81 12.79 -27.12
N PRO A 180 -5.76 13.71 -26.85
CA PRO A 180 -6.16 14.09 -25.49
C PRO A 180 -6.67 12.90 -24.66
N ILE A 181 -7.04 11.79 -25.31
CA ILE A 181 -7.49 10.56 -24.64
C ILE A 181 -6.35 9.91 -23.84
N ALA A 182 -5.13 9.85 -24.38
CA ALA A 182 -3.99 9.23 -23.69
C ALA A 182 -3.61 10.03 -22.45
N ASP A 183 -3.61 11.36 -22.55
CA ASP A 183 -3.27 12.24 -21.45
C ASP A 183 -4.37 12.26 -20.37
N GLN A 184 -5.63 12.23 -20.77
CA GLN A 184 -6.76 12.09 -19.84
C GLN A 184 -6.76 10.73 -19.14
N ALA A 185 -6.45 9.63 -19.85
CA ALA A 185 -6.34 8.31 -19.26
C ALA A 185 -5.19 8.21 -18.25
N LYS A 186 -4.00 8.76 -18.59
CA LYS A 186 -2.86 8.85 -17.68
C LYS A 186 -3.18 9.72 -16.46
N ALA A 187 -3.86 10.86 -16.66
CA ALA A 187 -4.28 11.74 -15.57
C ALA A 187 -5.30 11.06 -14.66
N ALA A 188 -6.28 10.34 -15.21
CA ALA A 188 -7.27 9.58 -14.44
C ALA A 188 -6.62 8.47 -13.60
N PHE A 189 -5.56 7.84 -14.10
CA PHE A 189 -4.80 6.82 -13.37
C PHE A 189 -3.85 7.41 -12.32
N ALA A 190 -3.16 8.51 -12.63
CA ALA A 190 -2.15 9.12 -11.76
C ALA A 190 -2.74 9.77 -10.51
N HIS A 191 -3.97 10.28 -10.57
CA HIS A 191 -4.66 10.91 -9.45
C HIS A 191 -5.61 9.93 -8.73
N GLY A 192 -5.19 8.65 -8.62
CA GLY A 192 -5.97 7.63 -7.91
C GLY A 192 -6.25 8.07 -6.47
N SER A 193 -7.55 8.21 -6.16
CA SER A 193 -8.20 8.93 -5.03
C SER A 193 -8.34 10.43 -5.26
#